data_AF-A0A956EG96-F1
#
_entry.id   AF-A0A956EG96-F1
#
_cell.length_a   1.000
_cell.length_b   1.000
_cell.length_c   1.000
_cell.angle_alpha   90.00
_cell.angle_beta   90.00
_cell.angle_gamma   90.00
#
_symmetry.space_group_name_H-M   'P 1'
#
loop_
_entity.id
_entity.type
_entity.pdbx_description
1 polymer ?
#
loop_
_entity_poly.entity_id
_entity_poly.type
_entity_poly.pdbx_seq_one_letter_code
_entity_poly.pdbx_strand_id
1 'polypeptide(L)'
;MPVEQDIWLTQGPEPGRRLGPWRIQARLGAGGHATVWRAVDEAGRQAAIKVLAQHAVREEDRNRFLREQEALAGLDHPHVVRVLGGGAIDGLLWTALEL
;
A
#
# COMPACT_ATOMS: atom_id res chain seq x y z
N MET A 1 17.36 10.21 -7.27
CA MET A 1 16.84 9.52 -8.45
C MET A 1 15.87 8.46 -7.96
N PRO A 2 14.63 8.38 -8.47
CA PRO A 2 13.77 7.24 -8.14
C PRO A 2 14.48 5.96 -8.60
N VAL A 3 14.52 4.94 -7.75
CA VAL A 3 15.03 3.64 -8.18
C VAL A 3 14.00 3.02 -9.12
N GLU A 4 14.46 2.15 -10.02
CA GLU A 4 13.61 1.47 -11.01
C GLU A 4 12.37 0.81 -10.39
N GLN A 5 12.51 0.37 -9.14
CA GLN A 5 11.48 -0.29 -8.33
C GLN A 5 10.33 0.62 -7.91
N ASP A 6 10.45 1.95 -7.99
CA ASP A 6 9.38 2.89 -7.60
C ASP A 6 8.71 3.56 -8.80
N ILE A 7 9.25 3.38 -10.01
CA ILE A 7 8.72 4.01 -11.23
C ILE A 7 7.23 3.68 -11.41
N TRP A 8 6.85 2.43 -11.15
CA TRP A 8 5.47 1.96 -11.27
C TRP A 8 4.51 2.62 -10.27
N LEU A 9 5.01 3.17 -9.15
CA LEU A 9 4.19 3.95 -8.22
C LEU A 9 3.65 5.24 -8.88
N THR A 10 4.39 5.77 -9.84
CA THR A 10 4.01 6.99 -10.57
C THR A 10 3.40 6.71 -11.94
N GLN A 11 3.90 5.69 -12.65
CA GLN A 11 3.53 5.40 -14.04
C GLN A 11 2.47 4.29 -14.20
N GLY A 12 2.16 3.52 -13.16
CA GLY A 12 1.28 2.36 -13.24
C GLY A 12 2.02 1.04 -12.97
N PRO A 13 1.36 0.04 -12.37
CA PRO A 13 1.96 -1.27 -12.11
C PRO A 13 2.26 -1.97 -13.44
N GLU A 14 3.31 -2.78 -13.43
CA GLU A 14 3.46 -3.79 -14.48
C GLU A 14 2.28 -4.76 -14.45
N PRO A 15 1.83 -5.27 -15.61
CA PRO A 15 0.77 -6.26 -15.68
C PRO A 15 1.05 -7.45 -14.76
N GLY A 16 0.11 -7.75 -13.86
CA GLY A 16 0.23 -8.88 -12.94
C GLY A 16 1.05 -8.61 -11.67
N ARG A 17 1.49 -7.36 -11.42
CA ARG A 17 2.19 -7.03 -10.17
C ARG A 17 1.36 -7.40 -8.95
N ARG A 18 2.01 -8.04 -7.98
CA ARG A 18 1.43 -8.45 -6.70
C ARG A 18 2.16 -7.79 -5.53
N LEU A 19 1.41 -7.49 -4.47
CA LEU A 19 1.92 -7.10 -3.15
C LEU A 19 1.28 -8.04 -2.12
N GLY A 20 2.07 -8.99 -1.61
CA GLY A 20 1.54 -10.09 -0.81
C GLY A 20 0.45 -10.86 -1.59
N PRO A 21 -0.73 -11.11 -1.01
CA PRO A 21 -1.82 -11.84 -1.69
C PRO A 21 -2.57 -10.99 -2.73
N TRP A 22 -2.27 -9.70 -2.85
CA TRP A 22 -3.06 -8.74 -3.62
C TRP A 22 -2.47 -8.50 -5.00
N ARG A 23 -3.25 -8.73 -6.06
CA ARG A 23 -2.92 -8.34 -7.43
C ARG A 23 -3.37 -6.92 -7.69
N ILE A 24 -2.43 -6.05 -8.07
CA ILE A 24 -2.68 -4.64 -8.33
C ILE A 24 -3.46 -4.48 -9.64
N GLN A 25 -4.52 -3.67 -9.61
CA GLN A 25 -5.42 -3.45 -10.75
C GLN A 25 -5.35 -2.04 -11.31
N ALA A 26 -5.55 -1.02 -10.46
CA ALA A 26 -5.67 0.37 -10.90
C ALA A 26 -5.24 1.34 -9.82
N ARG A 27 -4.74 2.53 -10.19
CA ARG A 27 -4.42 3.59 -9.24
C ARG A 27 -5.72 4.23 -8.74
N LEU A 28 -5.85 4.38 -7.42
CA LEU A 28 -6.95 5.10 -6.78
C LEU A 28 -6.56 6.54 -6.46
N GLY A 29 -5.29 6.78 -6.14
CA GLY A 29 -4.76 8.12 -5.88
C GLY A 29 -3.27 8.11 -5.57
N ALA A 30 -2.66 9.29 -5.51
CA ALA A 30 -1.37 9.47 -4.85
C ALA A 30 -1.33 10.80 -4.12
N GLY A 31 -0.61 10.84 -3.00
CA GLY A 31 -0.47 12.04 -2.19
C GLY A 31 0.61 11.88 -1.13
N GLY A 32 1.28 12.99 -0.80
CA GLY A 32 2.45 12.98 0.06
C GLY A 32 3.55 12.10 -0.55
N HIS A 33 3.76 10.94 0.05
CA HIS A 33 4.80 9.96 -0.34
C HIS A 33 4.22 8.56 -0.62
N ALA A 34 2.90 8.44 -0.61
CA ALA A 34 2.22 7.16 -0.79
C ALA A 34 1.35 7.16 -2.05
N THR A 35 1.30 6.02 -2.70
CA THR A 35 0.35 5.75 -3.78
C THR A 35 -0.65 4.70 -3.32
N VAL A 36 -1.93 4.94 -3.60
CA VAL A 36 -3.01 4.02 -3.26
C VAL A 36 -3.49 3.34 -4.53
N TRP A 37 -3.59 2.02 -4.47
CA TRP A 37 -4.00 1.17 -5.56
C TRP A 37 -5.23 0.36 -5.19
N ARG A 38 -6.13 0.13 -6.15
CA ARG A 38 -7.11 -0.94 -6.08
C ARG A 38 -6.40 -2.25 -6.37
N ALA A 39 -6.64 -3.25 -5.54
CA ALA A 39 -6.16 -4.60 -5.75
C ALA A 39 -7.25 -5.63 -5.44
N VAL A 40 -7.00 -6.86 -5.88
CA VAL A 40 -7.88 -8.00 -5.66
C VAL A 40 -7.06 -9.20 -5.19
N ASP A 41 -7.56 -9.97 -4.25
CA ASP A 41 -6.98 -11.27 -3.89
C ASP A 41 -7.51 -12.41 -4.78
N GLU A 42 -7.05 -13.64 -4.52
CA GLU A 42 -7.47 -14.82 -5.29
C GLU A 42 -8.93 -15.22 -5.06
N ALA A 43 -9.51 -14.80 -3.93
CA ALA A 43 -10.93 -15.01 -3.62
C ALA A 43 -11.84 -13.94 -4.23
N GLY A 44 -11.29 -12.93 -4.91
CA GLY A 44 -12.05 -11.84 -5.51
C GLY A 44 -12.38 -10.69 -4.55
N ARG A 45 -11.85 -10.69 -3.33
CA ARG A 45 -12.02 -9.58 -2.38
C ARG A 45 -11.22 -8.37 -2.86
N GLN A 46 -11.80 -7.18 -2.75
CA GLN A 46 -11.13 -5.93 -3.12
C GLN A 46 -10.46 -5.28 -1.92
N ALA A 47 -9.34 -4.59 -2.16
CA ALA A 47 -8.63 -3.82 -1.16
C ALA A 47 -8.04 -2.53 -1.75
N ALA A 48 -7.91 -1.51 -0.91
CA ALA A 48 -7.04 -0.37 -1.14
C ALA A 48 -5.64 -0.69 -0.60
N ILE A 49 -4.66 -0.77 -1.50
CA ILE A 49 -3.25 -1.00 -1.15
C ILE A 49 -2.52 0.33 -1.14
N LYS A 50 -2.20 0.84 0.05
CA LYS A 50 -1.37 2.03 0.24
C LYS A 50 0.09 1.61 0.24
N VAL A 51 0.91 2.16 -0.66
CA VAL A 51 2.32 1.81 -0.84
C VAL A 51 3.20 3.04 -0.61
N LEU A 52 4.24 2.88 0.21
CA LEU A 52 5.24 3.90 0.52
C LEU A 52 6.56 3.61 -0.21
N ALA A 53 7.00 4.59 -1.01
CA ALA A 53 8.26 4.59 -1.77
C ALA A 53 9.48 4.75 -0.84
N GLN A 54 10.10 3.67 -0.35
CA GLN A 54 11.05 3.75 0.78
C GLN A 54 12.28 4.63 0.53
N HIS A 55 12.71 4.79 -0.72
CA HIS A 55 13.87 5.64 -1.03
C HIS A 55 13.52 7.13 -1.16
N ALA A 56 12.23 7.46 -1.22
CA ALA A 56 11.74 8.83 -1.35
C ALA A 56 11.20 9.38 -0.02
N VAL A 57 11.22 8.59 1.05
CA VAL A 57 10.75 8.99 2.38
C VAL A 57 11.88 9.17 3.37
N ARG A 58 11.70 10.12 4.29
CA ARG A 58 12.55 10.24 5.46
C ARG A 58 12.18 9.17 6.49
N GLU A 59 13.06 8.94 7.45
CA GLU A 59 12.81 8.00 8.55
C GLU A 59 11.53 8.36 9.34
N GLU A 60 11.21 9.65 9.49
CA GLU A 60 9.98 10.10 10.15
C GLU A 60 8.72 9.67 9.39
N ASP A 61 8.73 9.71 8.05
CA ASP A 61 7.61 9.29 7.22
C ASP A 61 7.39 7.78 7.31
N ARG A 62 8.48 7.01 7.33
CA ARG A 62 8.44 5.56 7.56
C ARG A 62 7.82 5.24 8.92
N ASN A 63 8.27 5.94 9.97
CA ASN A 63 7.75 5.75 11.32
C ASN A 63 6.28 6.14 11.43
N ARG A 64 5.85 7.21 10.76
CA ARG A 64 4.42 7.59 10.70
C ARG A 64 3.60 6.49 10.02
N PHE A 65 4.07 5.94 8.91
CA PHE A 65 3.36 4.87 8.20
C PHE A 65 3.17 3.61 9.08
N LEU A 66 4.23 3.19 9.77
CA LEU A 66 4.16 2.04 10.68
C LEU A 66 3.22 2.30 11.86
N ARG A 67 3.23 3.52 12.42
CA ARG A 67 2.28 3.92 13.48
C ARG A 67 0.83 3.93 13.00
N GLU A 68 0.56 4.41 11.79
CA GLU A 68 -0.78 4.36 11.19
C GLU A 68 -1.26 2.91 11.05
N GLN A 69 -0.38 2.02 10.57
CA GLN A 69 -0.70 0.61 10.43
C GLN A 69 -1.01 -0.03 11.80
N GLU A 70 -0.17 0.23 12.81
CA GLU A 70 -0.36 -0.29 14.17
C GLU A 70 -1.63 0.25 14.83
N ALA A 71 -1.90 1.55 14.69
CA ALA A 71 -3.11 2.17 15.22
C ALA A 71 -4.39 1.57 14.65
N LEU A 72 -4.38 1.18 13.37
CA LEU A 72 -5.52 0.56 12.71
C LEU A 72 -5.62 -0.96 12.92
N ALA A 73 -4.50 -1.64 13.19
CA ALA A 73 -4.46 -3.11 13.31
C ALA A 73 -5.30 -3.66 14.49
N GLY A 74 -5.63 -2.83 15.48
CA GLY A 74 -6.47 -3.18 16.63
C GLY A 74 -7.88 -2.61 16.59
N LEU A 75 -8.25 -1.85 15.55
CA LEU A 75 -9.55 -1.20 15.46
C LEU A 75 -10.52 -2.04 14.62
N ASP A 76 -11.58 -2.52 15.27
CA ASP A 76 -12.73 -3.15 14.61
C ASP A 76 -13.98 -2.32 14.95
N HIS A 77 -14.31 -1.38 14.07
CA HIS A 77 -15.44 -0.47 14.26
C HIS A 77 -16.09 -0.15 12.91
N PRO A 78 -17.43 -0.11 12.79
CA PRO A 78 -18.16 0.11 11.52
C PRO A 78 -17.92 1.48 10.85
N HIS A 79 -17.10 2.35 11.44
CA HIS A 79 -16.77 3.68 10.93
C HIS A 79 -15.26 3.88 10.75
N VAL A 80 -14.47 2.83 10.92
CA VAL A 80 -13.02 2.84 10.76
C VAL A 80 -12.68 1.79 9.72
N VAL A 81 -11.89 2.18 8.71
CA VAL A 81 -11.42 1.26 7.69
C VAL A 81 -10.57 0.16 8.33
N ARG A 82 -10.92 -1.09 8.07
CA ARG A 82 -10.19 -2.23 8.61
C ARG A 82 -8.90 -2.52 7.83
N VAL A 83 -7.84 -2.84 8.57
CA VAL A 83 -6.60 -3.36 7.99
C VAL A 83 -6.76 -4.83 7.66
N LEU A 84 -6.53 -5.18 6.40
CA LEU A 84 -6.57 -6.55 5.89
C LEU A 84 -5.18 -7.23 5.89
N GLY A 85 -4.12 -6.43 6.10
CA GLY A 85 -2.75 -6.90 6.21
C GLY A 85 -1.75 -5.82 5.79
N GLY A 86 -0.47 -6.15 5.83
CA GLY A 86 0.60 -5.29 5.36
C GLY A 86 1.94 -5.98 5.42
N GLY A 87 2.98 -5.33 4.89
CA GLY A 87 4.33 -5.88 4.90
C GLY A 87 5.32 -5.04 4.11
N ALA A 88 6.49 -5.63 3.88
CA ALA A 88 7.53 -5.07 3.04
C ALA A 88 7.86 -6.05 1.91
N ILE A 89 7.98 -5.56 0.67
CA ILE A 89 8.43 -6.33 -0.49
C ILE A 89 9.21 -5.42 -1.42
N ASP A 90 10.35 -5.88 -1.94
CA ASP A 90 11.22 -5.11 -2.84
C ASP A 90 11.53 -3.70 -2.31
N GLY A 91 11.78 -3.58 -1.01
CA GLY A 91 12.03 -2.26 -0.42
C GLY A 91 10.83 -1.31 -0.51
N LEU A 92 9.60 -1.80 -0.63
CA LEU A 92 8.35 -1.03 -0.54
C LEU A 92 7.53 -1.47 0.65
N LEU A 93 7.09 -0.51 1.48
CA LEU A 93 6.14 -0.79 2.55
C LEU A 93 4.73 -0.69 1.99
N TRP A 94 3.88 -1.64 2.35
CA TRP A 94 2.49 -1.65 1.89
C TRP A 94 1.54 -2.02 3.02
N THR A 95 0.33 -1.45 2.96
CA THR A 95 -0.79 -1.76 3.84
C THR A 95 -2.03 -1.98 2.99
N ALA A 96 -2.72 -3.11 3.21
CA ALA A 96 -4.01 -3.41 2.63
C ALA A 96 -5.13 -2.97 3.57
N LEU A 97 -6.04 -2.18 3.04
CA LEU A 97 -7.23 -1.67 3.71
C LEU A 97 -8.46 -2.20 2.97
N GLU A 98 -9.56 -2.42 3.69
CA GLU A 98 -10.83 -2.71 3.03
C GLU A 98 -11.25 -1.54 2.13
N LEU A 99 -11.88 -1.87 1.00
CA LEU A 99 -12.31 -0.92 -0.03
C LEU A 99 -13.83 -0.73 0.00
#